data_AF-A0A833V7T7-F1
#
_entry.id   AF-A0A833V7T7-F1
#
_cell.length_a   1.000
_cell.length_b   1.000
_cell.length_c   1.000
_cell.angle_alpha   90.00
_cell.angle_beta   90.00
_cell.angle_gamma   90.00
#
_symmetry.space_group_name_H-M   'P 1'
#
loop_
_entity.id
_entity.type
_entity.pdbx_description
1 polymer ?
#
loop_
_entity_poly.entity_id
_entity_poly.type
_entity_poly.pdbx_seq_one_letter_code
_entity_poly.pdbx_strand_id
1 'polypeptide(L)'
;MMIGTCHASGYLTGKSGFCITQNYADCCQEGELYPQYRCSPPVTNNTDAVMDIGGFSKGSDASGPAGCDYKYHNDTDLLVSLSTGWYNGGSRCLKKIRINGNENRCWQRWWMSAIRLTVA
;
A
#
# COMPACT_ATOMS: atom_id res chain seq x y z
N MET A 1 24.65 -5.29 -5.13
CA MET A 1 24.64 -4.87 -3.71
C MET A 1 23.50 -5.61 -3.04
N MET A 2 23.83 -6.60 -2.20
CA MET A 2 22.94 -7.49 -1.41
C MET A 2 21.62 -7.91 -2.10
N ILE A 3 21.65 -8.94 -2.96
CA ILE A 3 20.47 -9.77 -3.26
C ILE A 3 20.20 -10.71 -2.08
N GLY A 4 19.92 -10.13 -0.92
CA GLY A 4 19.26 -10.87 0.15
C GLY A 4 17.78 -10.99 -0.21
N THR A 5 17.21 -12.18 -0.09
CA THR A 5 15.75 -12.35 -0.11
C THR A 5 15.13 -11.44 0.96
N CYS A 6 14.01 -10.77 0.64
CA CYS A 6 13.34 -9.93 1.63
C CYS A 6 12.73 -10.82 2.71
N HIS A 7 13.05 -10.54 3.97
CA HIS A 7 12.54 -11.26 5.13
C HIS A 7 11.85 -10.31 6.10
N ALA A 8 10.98 -10.86 6.94
CA ALA A 8 10.36 -10.11 8.03
C ALA A 8 11.44 -9.51 8.94
N SER A 9 11.35 -8.20 9.15
CA SER A 9 12.22 -7.44 10.05
C SER A 9 11.82 -7.53 11.51
N GLY A 10 10.64 -8.08 11.79
CA GLY A 10 10.07 -8.25 13.12
C GLY A 10 8.58 -8.62 13.03
N TYR A 11 7.92 -8.70 14.19
CA TYR A 11 6.49 -8.99 14.30
C TYR A 11 5.82 -8.00 15.25
N LEU A 12 4.56 -7.68 15.01
CA LEU A 12 3.70 -6.90 15.90
C LEU A 12 2.62 -7.82 16.45
N THR A 13 2.36 -7.72 17.74
CA THR A 13 1.19 -8.38 18.34
C THR A 13 -0.04 -7.51 18.10
N GLY A 14 -1.05 -8.10 17.46
CA GLY A 14 -2.31 -7.46 17.15
C GLY A 14 -3.06 -7.07 18.41
N LYS A 15 -3.64 -5.87 18.36
CA LYS A 15 -4.56 -5.33 19.36
C LYS A 15 -5.77 -4.80 18.63
N SER A 16 -6.93 -5.29 19.01
CA SER A 16 -8.21 -4.92 18.40
C SER A 16 -8.66 -3.51 18.80
N GLY A 17 -8.42 -3.12 20.05
CA GLY A 17 -8.73 -1.78 20.56
C GLY A 17 -10.18 -1.36 20.29
N PHE A 18 -10.38 -0.10 19.86
CA PHE A 18 -11.67 0.43 19.41
C PHE A 18 -11.79 0.41 17.87
N CYS A 19 -11.10 -0.51 17.19
CA CYS A 19 -11.16 -0.61 15.75
C CYS A 19 -12.58 -0.92 15.29
N ILE A 20 -13.08 -0.13 14.33
CA ILE A 20 -14.40 -0.30 13.73
C ILE A 20 -14.17 -0.81 12.31
N THR A 21 -14.78 -1.94 11.94
CA THR A 21 -14.73 -2.44 10.57
C THR A 21 -15.63 -1.57 9.69
N GLN A 22 -15.05 -0.59 9.01
CA GLN A 22 -15.71 0.23 7.99
C GLN A 22 -14.88 0.18 6.70
N ASN A 23 -15.56 0.26 5.55
CA ASN A 23 -14.96 0.45 4.23
C ASN A 23 -13.75 -0.45 3.91
N TYR A 24 -13.92 -1.77 4.04
CA TYR A 24 -12.89 -2.76 3.65
C TYR A 24 -11.61 -2.78 4.50
N ALA A 25 -11.56 -2.04 5.62
CA ALA A 25 -10.46 -2.12 6.57
C ALA A 25 -10.67 -3.27 7.57
N ASP A 26 -9.77 -4.25 7.55
CA ASP A 26 -9.72 -5.31 8.54
C ASP A 26 -9.03 -4.84 9.82
N CYS A 27 -9.64 -5.17 10.96
CA CYS A 27 -9.05 -4.92 12.27
C CYS A 27 -8.00 -5.98 12.61
N CYS A 28 -6.95 -5.55 13.32
CA CYS A 28 -6.00 -6.47 13.93
C CYS A 28 -6.71 -7.39 14.92
N GLN A 29 -6.45 -8.69 14.81
CA GLN A 29 -6.96 -9.70 15.73
C GLN A 29 -6.12 -9.72 17.00
N GLU A 30 -6.77 -9.80 18.16
CA GLU A 30 -6.10 -9.75 19.45
C GLU A 30 -5.13 -10.94 19.61
N GLY A 31 -3.87 -10.65 19.92
CA GLY A 31 -2.84 -11.67 20.15
C GLY A 31 -2.19 -12.26 18.91
N GLU A 32 -2.73 -12.03 17.71
CA GLU A 32 -2.14 -12.49 16.45
C GLU A 32 -0.81 -11.80 16.13
N LEU A 33 0.12 -12.49 15.47
CA LEU A 33 1.42 -11.95 15.10
C LEU A 33 1.43 -11.49 13.63
N TYR A 34 1.60 -10.18 13.43
CA TYR A 34 1.66 -9.55 12.12
C TYR A 34 3.12 -9.26 11.73
N PRO A 35 3.62 -9.79 10.61
CA PRO A 35 5.00 -9.55 10.19
C PRO A 35 5.21 -8.09 9.76
N GLN A 36 6.37 -7.54 10.09
CA GLN A 36 6.81 -6.21 9.68
C GLN A 36 7.91 -6.33 8.63
N TYR A 37 7.76 -5.63 7.50
CA TYR A 37 8.76 -5.62 6.44
C TYR A 37 9.32 -4.21 6.26
N ARG A 38 10.65 -4.10 6.32
CA ARG A 38 11.40 -2.89 5.91
C ARG A 38 11.89 -2.97 4.47
N CYS A 39 11.75 -4.14 3.86
CA CYS A 39 12.09 -4.44 2.48
C CYS A 39 10.84 -4.76 1.67
N SER A 40 11.01 -4.94 0.38
CA SER A 40 10.01 -5.43 -0.56
C SER A 40 10.73 -6.33 -1.57
N PRO A 41 10.01 -7.15 -2.35
CA PRO A 41 10.62 -7.97 -3.39
C PRO A 41 11.47 -7.15 -4.38
N PRO A 42 12.44 -7.77 -5.07
CA PRO A 42 13.28 -7.06 -6.03
C PRO A 42 12.47 -6.36 -7.12
N VAL A 43 12.84 -5.11 -7.43
CA VAL A 43 12.23 -4.38 -8.55
C VAL A 43 12.87 -4.84 -9.86
N THR A 44 12.06 -5.35 -10.77
CA THR A 44 12.43 -5.75 -12.13
C THR A 44 11.70 -4.87 -13.15
N ASN A 45 11.92 -5.10 -14.45
CA ASN A 45 11.17 -4.41 -15.51
C ASN A 45 9.65 -4.65 -15.41
N ASN A 46 9.25 -5.84 -14.95
CA ASN A 46 7.86 -6.23 -14.70
C ASN A 46 7.79 -6.80 -13.28
N THR A 47 7.65 -5.91 -12.30
CA THR A 47 7.56 -6.30 -10.90
C THR A 47 6.14 -6.76 -10.61
N ASP A 48 5.97 -8.01 -10.21
CA ASP A 48 4.66 -8.53 -9.83
C ASP A 48 4.19 -7.92 -8.52
N ALA A 49 2.89 -7.60 -8.48
CA ALA A 49 2.30 -7.00 -7.31
C ALA A 49 0.81 -7.28 -7.13
N VAL A 50 0.38 -7.18 -5.87
CA VAL A 50 -1.01 -7.15 -5.43
C VAL A 50 -1.42 -5.70 -5.26
N MET A 51 -2.63 -5.39 -5.73
CA MET A 51 -3.23 -4.07 -5.70
C MET A 51 -4.40 -4.08 -4.73
N ASP A 52 -4.31 -3.23 -3.71
CA ASP A 52 -5.43 -2.90 -2.84
C ASP A 52 -5.93 -1.48 -3.15
N ILE A 53 -7.22 -1.24 -2.94
CA ILE A 53 -7.86 0.07 -3.14
C ILE A 53 -7.96 0.79 -1.79
N GLY A 54 -7.57 2.06 -1.75
CA GLY A 54 -7.71 2.92 -0.57
C GLY A 54 -8.12 4.33 -0.97
N GLY A 55 -8.14 5.29 -0.04
CA GLY A 55 -8.37 6.71 -0.34
C GLY A 55 -7.20 7.58 0.14
N PHE A 56 -7.02 8.76 -0.46
CA PHE A 56 -6.09 9.80 0.02
C PHE A 56 -6.81 11.11 0.37
N SER A 57 -8.14 11.09 0.34
CA SER A 57 -8.99 12.23 0.64
C SER A 57 -9.07 12.46 2.14
N LYS A 58 -9.27 13.71 2.53
CA LYS A 58 -9.39 14.08 3.94
C LYS A 58 -10.65 13.44 4.53
N GLY A 59 -10.49 12.61 5.55
CA GLY A 59 -11.59 11.88 6.18
C GLY A 59 -11.92 10.55 5.50
N SER A 60 -11.12 10.09 4.53
CA SER A 60 -11.09 8.69 4.12
C SER A 60 -10.47 7.80 5.21
N ASP A 61 -10.49 6.49 5.02
CA ASP A 61 -9.88 5.52 5.94
C ASP A 61 -8.35 5.72 6.08
N ALA A 62 -7.73 6.54 5.23
CA ALA A 62 -6.35 6.95 5.40
C ALA A 62 -6.20 7.88 6.61
N SER A 63 -5.41 7.42 7.58
CA SER A 63 -5.13 8.11 8.84
C SER A 63 -4.31 9.41 8.71
N GLY A 64 -3.96 9.84 7.49
CA GLY A 64 -3.12 11.03 7.27
C GLY A 64 -2.85 11.36 5.80
N PRO A 65 -2.15 12.48 5.54
CA PRO A 65 -1.82 12.92 4.18
C PRO A 65 -0.78 12.02 3.50
N ALA A 66 -0.64 12.14 2.19
CA ALA A 66 0.35 11.40 1.41
C ALA A 66 1.78 11.72 1.86
N GLY A 67 2.60 10.68 2.07
CA GLY A 67 3.95 10.85 2.63
C GLY A 67 4.96 11.55 1.71
N CYS A 68 4.64 11.79 0.44
CA CYS A 68 5.56 12.43 -0.52
C CYS A 68 5.48 13.96 -0.52
N ASP A 69 4.29 14.52 -0.34
CA ASP A 69 4.04 15.97 -0.42
C ASP A 69 3.25 16.51 0.77
N TYR A 70 2.89 15.63 1.72
CA TYR A 70 2.16 15.94 2.94
C TYR A 70 0.79 16.57 2.68
N LYS A 71 0.15 16.21 1.57
CA LYS A 71 -1.19 16.69 1.19
C LYS A 71 -2.22 15.56 1.15
N TYR A 72 -3.48 15.97 1.30
CA TYR A 72 -4.61 15.13 0.91
C TYR A 72 -4.87 15.32 -0.58
N HIS A 73 -5.37 14.26 -1.19
CA HIS A 73 -5.66 14.22 -2.62
C HIS A 73 -7.07 13.72 -2.87
N ASN A 74 -7.67 14.19 -3.97
CA ASN A 74 -9.01 13.74 -4.32
C ASN A 74 -8.95 12.34 -4.91
N ASP A 75 -10.04 11.59 -4.82
CA ASP A 75 -10.14 10.24 -5.38
C ASP A 75 -10.09 10.23 -6.93
N THR A 76 -10.05 11.40 -7.55
CA THR A 76 -9.80 11.58 -8.99
C THR A 76 -8.32 11.66 -9.35
N ASP A 77 -7.44 11.85 -8.36
CA ASP A 77 -6.01 11.97 -8.56
C ASP A 77 -5.38 10.57 -8.72
N LEU A 78 -4.66 10.34 -9.81
CA LEU A 78 -3.98 9.07 -10.07
C LEU A 78 -2.74 8.91 -9.18
N LEU A 79 -2.95 8.36 -8.00
CA LEU A 79 -1.93 8.22 -6.96
C LEU A 79 -1.81 6.79 -6.48
N VAL A 80 -0.62 6.47 -5.97
CA VAL A 80 -0.29 5.15 -5.46
C VAL A 80 0.51 5.27 -4.16
N SER A 81 0.28 4.36 -3.22
CA SER A 81 1.15 4.09 -2.08
C SER A 81 2.02 2.87 -2.38
N LEU A 82 3.27 2.87 -1.94
CA LEU A 82 4.20 1.76 -2.12
C LEU A 82 4.55 1.14 -0.77
N SER A 83 4.72 -0.19 -0.75
CA SER A 83 5.34 -0.90 0.37
C SER A 83 6.69 -0.28 0.74
N THR A 84 7.05 -0.35 2.02
CA THR A 84 8.20 0.37 2.59
C THR A 84 9.49 0.20 1.80
N GLY A 85 9.81 -1.03 1.36
CA GLY A 85 11.01 -1.29 0.57
C GLY A 85 10.99 -0.65 -0.83
N TRP A 86 9.84 -0.63 -1.50
CA TRP A 86 9.69 0.03 -2.80
C TRP A 86 9.60 1.55 -2.70
N TYR A 87 8.96 2.05 -1.63
CA TYR A 87 8.94 3.47 -1.29
C TYR A 87 10.36 4.01 -1.12
N ASN A 88 11.23 3.21 -0.48
CA ASN A 88 12.67 3.45 -0.35
C ASN A 88 12.96 4.90 0.06
N GLY A 89 12.39 5.31 1.20
CA GLY A 89 12.57 6.65 1.78
C GLY A 89 12.11 7.80 0.88
N GLY A 90 11.17 7.57 -0.04
CA GLY A 90 10.66 8.59 -0.95
C GLY A 90 11.44 8.75 -2.25
N SER A 91 12.40 7.85 -2.55
CA SER A 91 13.17 7.88 -3.81
C SER A 91 12.31 7.83 -5.09
N ARG A 92 11.05 7.38 -4.96
CA ARG A 92 10.04 7.30 -6.03
C ARG A 92 8.94 8.35 -5.93
N CYS A 93 9.02 9.28 -4.97
CA CYS A 93 8.02 10.32 -4.80
C CYS A 93 7.85 11.16 -6.07
N LEU A 94 6.59 11.45 -6.40
CA LEU A 94 6.17 12.27 -7.55
C LEU A 94 6.65 11.72 -8.92
N LYS A 95 7.05 10.44 -8.98
CA LYS A 95 7.39 9.75 -10.22
C LYS A 95 6.23 8.87 -10.65
N LYS A 96 6.02 8.80 -11.96
CA LYS A 96 4.99 7.93 -12.55
C LYS A 96 5.48 6.49 -12.59
N ILE A 97 4.60 5.56 -12.27
CA ILE A 97 4.79 4.13 -12.52
C ILE A 97 3.73 3.66 -13.52
N ARG A 98 4.07 2.65 -14.32
CA ARG A 98 3.11 1.97 -15.18
C ARG A 98 2.63 0.72 -14.46
N ILE A 99 1.32 0.54 -14.39
CA ILE A 99 0.70 -0.63 -13.80
C ILE A 99 -0.03 -1.37 -14.91
N ASN A 100 0.32 -2.64 -15.10
CA ASN A 100 -0.33 -3.50 -16.07
C ASN A 100 -1.25 -4.45 -15.29
N GLY A 101 -2.56 -4.30 -15.45
CA GLY A 101 -3.55 -5.23 -14.91
C GLY A 101 -3.98 -6.23 -15.99
N ASN A 102 -4.24 -7.47 -15.62
CA ASN A 102 -4.88 -8.43 -16.53
C ASN A 102 -6.36 -8.05 -16.71
N GLU A 103 -6.83 -8.15 -17.95
CA GLU A 103 -8.12 -7.65 -18.45
C GLU A 103 -9.37 -8.21 -17.74
N ASN A 104 -9.22 -9.23 -16.88
CA ASN A 104 -10.31 -9.94 -16.20
C ASN A 104 -10.44 -9.63 -14.70
N ARG A 105 -9.69 -8.67 -14.15
CA ARG A 105 -9.83 -8.24 -12.73
C ARG A 105 -10.01 -6.74 -12.53
N CYS A 106 -10.33 -5.97 -13.57
CA CYS A 106 -10.95 -4.67 -13.37
C CYS A 106 -12.44 -4.87 -13.05
N TRP A 107 -12.75 -5.29 -11.82
CA TRP A 107 -14.06 -4.98 -11.25
C TRP A 107 -14.07 -3.49 -10.91
N GLN A 108 -14.22 -2.68 -11.96
CA GLN A 108 -15.30 -1.71 -12.17
C GLN A 108 -14.82 -0.71 -13.22
N ARG A 109 -15.57 -0.67 -14.34
CA ARG A 109 -15.58 0.49 -15.22
C ARG A 109 -16.05 1.66 -14.34
N TRP A 110 -15.28 2.75 -14.40
CA TRP A 110 -15.35 3.95 -13.56
C TRP A 110 -14.55 3.86 -12.25
N TRP A 111 -13.60 4.80 -12.10
CA TRP A 111 -12.85 5.15 -10.87
C TRP A 111 -11.70 4.20 -10.48
N MET A 112 -10.56 4.32 -11.17
CA MET A 112 -9.29 3.79 -10.66
C MET A 112 -8.39 4.96 -10.24
N SER A 113 -8.51 5.41 -8.99
CA SER A 113 -7.49 6.30 -8.41
C SER A 113 -7.35 6.06 -6.92
N ALA A 114 -6.50 5.09 -6.58
CA ALA A 114 -5.71 5.00 -5.35
C ALA A 114 -5.21 3.55 -5.23
N ILE A 115 -3.95 3.34 -5.57
CA ILE A 115 -3.37 1.99 -5.56
C ILE A 115 -2.42 1.88 -4.39
N ARG A 116 -2.78 1.11 -3.36
CA ARG A 116 -1.84 0.69 -2.33
C ARG A 116 -1.14 -0.57 -2.84
N LEU A 117 0.15 -0.46 -3.12
CA LEU A 117 1.02 -1.60 -3.42
C LEU A 117 1.51 -2.19 -2.10
N THR A 118 0.76 -3.15 -1.56
CA THR A 118 1.25 -4.06 -0.52
C THR A 118 1.60 -5.39 -1.18
N VAL A 119 2.86 -5.82 -1.15
CA VAL A 119 3.23 -7.15 -1.66
C VAL A 119 4.26 -7.77 -0.76
N ALA A 120 3.79 -8.85 -0.11
CA ALA A 120 4.47 -9.88 0.68
C ALA A 120 5.64 -9.39 1.55
#